data_AF-A0A0C2GYN4-F1
#
_entry.id   AF-A0A0C2GYN4-F1
#
_cell.length_a   1.000
_cell.length_b   1.000
_cell.length_c   1.000
_cell.angle_alpha   90.00
_cell.angle_beta   90.00
_cell.angle_gamma   90.00
#
_symmetry.space_group_name_H-M   'P 1'
#
loop_
_entity.id
_entity.type
_entity.pdbx_description
1 polymer ?
#
loop_
_entity_poly.entity_id
_entity_poly.type
_entity_poly.pdbx_seq_one_letter_code
_entity_poly.pdbx_strand_id
1 'polypeptide(L)'
;MFKKQFAVKKNTNLRNSDTKKLLQRLSPTFGDVLSKKAQYAQAKLITFNGTTLNLYIVDKEPMFFDFDAAGVLFPTLYFTWIAPSVFPMLVVHEEVLHYLENGADLMLQG
;
A
#
# COMPACT_ATOMS: atom_id res chain seq x y z
N MET A 1 0.32 -2.59 11.77
CA MET A 1 1.30 -1.67 11.15
C MET A 1 0.99 -0.19 11.40
N PHE A 2 -0.20 0.30 11.02
CA PHE A 2 -0.56 1.73 11.09
C PHE A 2 -1.52 2.10 12.25
N LYS A 3 -1.70 1.22 13.25
CA LYS A 3 -2.62 1.45 14.39
C LYS A 3 -2.23 2.65 15.26
N LYS A 4 -0.92 2.89 15.40
CA LYS A 4 -0.36 4.04 16.14
C LYS A 4 0.16 5.08 15.14
N GLN A 5 0.19 6.33 15.57
CA GLN A 5 0.68 7.44 14.76
C GLN A 5 2.10 7.17 14.24
N PHE A 6 2.31 7.44 12.96
CA PHE A 6 3.59 7.33 12.27
C PHE A 6 4.09 8.73 11.87
N ALA A 7 5.37 8.83 11.53
CA ALA A 7 6.00 10.07 11.08
C ALA A 7 6.45 9.97 9.62
N VAL A 8 6.31 11.07 8.88
CA VAL A 8 6.87 11.22 7.53
C VAL A 8 8.29 11.76 7.66
N LYS A 9 9.30 11.02 7.19
CA LYS A 9 10.70 11.46 7.21
C LYS A 9 11.10 12.25 5.97
N LYS A 10 10.58 11.87 4.82
CA LYS A 10 10.91 12.47 3.53
C LYS A 10 9.74 12.27 2.57
N ASN A 11 9.49 13.24 1.69
CA ASN A 11 8.57 13.08 0.57
C ASN A 11 9.22 13.67 -0.68
N THR A 12 9.28 12.90 -1.75
CA THR A 12 9.95 13.29 -3.00
C THR A 12 9.23 12.76 -4.22
N ASN A 13 9.11 13.60 -5.24
CA ASN A 13 8.64 13.18 -6.56
C ASN A 13 9.61 12.17 -7.17
N LEU A 14 9.05 11.12 -7.76
CA LEU A 14 9.82 10.09 -8.45
C LEU A 14 10.26 10.58 -9.83
N ARG A 15 11.49 10.20 -10.22
CA ARG A 15 11.96 10.39 -11.60
C ARG A 15 11.30 9.36 -12.51
N ASN A 16 11.22 9.66 -13.80
CA ASN A 16 10.63 8.76 -14.80
C ASN A 16 11.22 7.34 -14.76
N SER A 17 12.52 7.20 -14.50
CA SER A 17 13.17 5.88 -14.36
C SER A 17 12.65 5.09 -13.16
N ASP A 18 12.43 5.77 -12.03
CA ASP A 18 11.98 5.13 -10.79
C ASP A 18 10.48 4.82 -10.86
N THR A 19 9.69 5.68 -11.49
CA THR A 19 8.29 5.40 -11.83
C THR A 19 8.17 4.14 -12.70
N LYS A 20 9.01 4.00 -13.73
CA LYS A 20 9.01 2.79 -14.57
C LYS A 20 9.34 1.53 -13.76
N LYS A 21 10.32 1.59 -12.86
CA LYS A 21 10.67 0.47 -11.97
C LYS A 21 9.52 0.11 -11.03
N LEU A 22 8.83 1.10 -10.46
CA LEU A 22 7.64 0.89 -9.63
C LEU A 22 6.54 0.19 -10.43
N LEU A 23 6.21 0.71 -11.61
CA LEU A 23 5.17 0.14 -12.46
C LEU A 23 5.50 -1.29 -12.93
N GLN A 24 6.78 -1.62 -13.12
CA GLN A 24 7.22 -2.98 -13.46
C GLN A 24 7.05 -3.99 -12.30
N ARG A 25 6.99 -3.53 -11.05
CA ARG A 25 6.72 -4.39 -9.88
C ARG A 25 5.24 -4.71 -9.74
N LEU A 26 4.38 -3.93 -10.35
CA LEU A 26 2.94 -4.16 -10.35
C LEU A 26 2.59 -5.25 -11.36
N SER A 27 1.64 -6.12 -10.99
CA SER A 27 0.97 -7.00 -11.97
C SER A 27 0.45 -6.15 -13.15
N PRO A 28 0.52 -6.66 -14.39
CA PRO A 28 -0.04 -5.98 -15.56
C PRO A 28 -1.46 -5.46 -15.33
N THR A 29 -2.30 -6.22 -14.63
CA THR A 29 -3.68 -5.86 -14.30
C THR A 29 -3.80 -4.59 -13.45
N PHE A 30 -2.82 -4.29 -12.59
CA PHE A 30 -2.80 -3.05 -11.78
C PHE A 30 -2.23 -1.86 -12.56
N GLY A 31 -1.26 -2.12 -13.45
CA GLY A 31 -0.57 -1.08 -14.21
C GLY A 31 -1.49 -0.31 -15.15
N ASP A 32 -2.57 -0.95 -15.62
CA ASP A 32 -3.58 -0.31 -16.48
C ASP A 32 -4.54 0.61 -15.69
N VAL A 33 -4.70 0.38 -14.38
CA VAL A 33 -5.52 1.23 -13.49
C VAL A 33 -4.81 2.55 -13.19
N LEU A 34 -3.48 2.55 -13.14
CA LEU A 34 -2.68 3.74 -12.85
C LEU A 34 -2.26 4.47 -14.14
N SER A 35 -2.57 5.76 -14.22
CA SER A 35 -2.15 6.57 -15.35
C SER A 35 -0.63 6.73 -15.39
N LYS A 36 0.01 6.40 -16.52
CA LYS A 36 1.44 6.64 -16.75
C LYS A 36 1.81 8.14 -16.79
N LYS A 37 0.82 9.01 -16.95
CA LYS A 37 0.98 10.47 -16.98
C LYS A 37 0.76 11.13 -15.61
N ALA A 38 0.31 10.37 -14.61
CA ALA A 38 0.12 10.86 -13.25
C ALA A 38 1.43 11.33 -12.62
N GLN A 39 1.32 12.16 -11.59
CA GLN A 39 2.46 12.55 -10.78
C GLN A 39 2.72 11.48 -9.70
N TYR A 40 3.90 10.86 -9.77
CA TYR A 40 4.33 9.85 -8.80
C TYR A 40 5.26 10.46 -7.76
N ALA A 41 5.05 10.11 -6.49
CA ALA A 41 5.92 10.46 -5.38
C ALA A 41 6.14 9.26 -4.46
N GLN A 42 7.24 9.32 -3.72
CA GLN A 42 7.56 8.39 -2.66
C GLN A 42 7.74 9.17 -1.35
N ALA A 43 7.01 8.76 -0.31
CA ALA A 43 7.19 9.22 1.05
C ALA A 43 7.83 8.12 1.90
N LYS A 44 8.92 8.45 2.60
CA LYS A 44 9.56 7.54 3.55
C LYS A 44 8.92 7.76 4.92
N LEU A 45 8.27 6.74 5.46
CA LEU A 45 7.61 6.78 6.77
C LEU A 45 8.40 5.99 7.80
N ILE A 46 8.25 6.38 9.06
CA ILE A 46 8.67 5.57 10.21
C ILE A 46 7.46 5.39 11.11
N THR A 47 7.12 4.13 11.35
CA THR A 47 6.02 3.71 12.23
C THR A 47 6.43 3.80 13.70
N PHE A 48 5.45 3.72 14.60
CA PHE A 48 5.67 3.82 16.05
C PHE A 48 6.72 2.83 16.60
N ASN A 49 6.81 1.62 16.03
CA ASN A 49 7.77 0.59 16.45
C ASN A 49 9.15 0.73 15.75
N GLY A 50 9.38 1.83 15.04
CA GLY A 50 10.65 2.09 14.34
C GLY A 50 10.76 1.46 12.95
N THR A 51 9.76 0.69 12.49
CA THR A 51 9.79 0.13 11.14
C THR A 51 9.69 1.24 10.10
N THR A 52 10.65 1.25 9.18
CA THR A 52 10.69 2.16 8.04
C THR A 52 9.97 1.56 6.85
N LEU A 53 9.22 2.37 6.11
CA LEU A 53 8.52 1.92 4.90
C LEU A 53 8.50 3.04 3.86
N ASN A 54 8.35 2.67 2.59
CA ASN A 54 8.13 3.59 1.49
C ASN A 54 6.65 3.56 1.11
N LEU A 55 6.01 4.72 1.15
CA LEU A 55 4.66 4.93 0.66
C LEU A 55 4.73 5.54 -0.74
N TYR A 56 4.08 4.92 -1.71
CA TYR A 56 3.96 5.38 -3.08
C TYR A 56 2.64 6.11 -3.27
N ILE A 57 2.75 7.35 -3.74
CA ILE A 57 1.65 8.30 -3.89
C ILE A 57 1.50 8.62 -5.38
N VAL A 58 0.27 8.54 -5.88
CA VAL A 58 -0.08 8.84 -7.28
C VAL A 58 -1.15 9.93 -7.27
N ASP A 59 -0.85 11.07 -7.89
CA ASP A 59 -1.74 12.25 -7.91
C ASP A 59 -2.26 12.63 -6.51
N LYS A 60 -1.36 12.62 -5.53
CA LYS A 60 -1.59 12.93 -4.10
C LYS A 60 -2.37 11.87 -3.31
N GLU A 61 -2.73 10.75 -3.92
CA GLU A 61 -3.42 9.66 -3.24
C GLU A 61 -2.46 8.50 -2.91
N PRO A 62 -2.52 7.93 -1.69
CA PRO A 62 -1.65 6.83 -1.28
C PRO A 62 -2.12 5.50 -1.88
N MET A 63 -1.28 4.89 -2.71
CA MET A 63 -1.67 3.71 -3.50
C MET A 63 -1.03 2.41 -2.99
N PHE A 64 0.27 2.44 -2.72
CA PHE A 64 1.02 1.25 -2.33
C PHE A 64 2.07 1.57 -1.29
N PHE A 65 2.56 0.55 -0.59
CA PHE A 65 3.73 0.68 0.26
C PHE A 65 4.58 -0.59 0.27
N ASP A 66 5.85 -0.45 0.59
CA ASP A 66 6.76 -1.55 0.87
C ASP A 66 7.68 -1.23 2.05
N PHE A 67 8.32 -2.25 2.61
CA PHE A 67 9.32 -2.08 3.68
C PHE A 67 10.72 -1.80 3.12
N ASP A 68 10.98 -2.31 1.92
CA ASP A 68 12.19 -2.06 1.16
C ASP A 68 11.88 -2.13 -0.35
N ALA A 69 12.76 -1.58 -1.17
CA ALA A 69 12.54 -1.44 -2.61
C ALA A 69 12.56 -2.78 -3.39
N ALA A 70 13.04 -3.87 -2.79
CA ALA A 70 13.07 -5.22 -3.36
C ALA A 70 11.92 -6.11 -2.85
N GLY A 71 11.22 -5.68 -1.80
CA GLY A 71 10.20 -6.43 -1.10
C GLY A 71 8.86 -6.47 -1.82
N VAL A 72 7.90 -7.12 -1.18
CA VAL A 72 6.50 -7.20 -1.64
C VAL A 72 5.87 -5.81 -1.58
N LEU A 73 5.19 -5.44 -2.65
CA LEU A 73 4.46 -4.18 -2.75
C LEU A 73 3.01 -4.42 -2.29
N PHE A 74 2.62 -3.81 -1.19
CA PHE A 74 1.30 -3.95 -0.59
C PHE A 74 0.38 -2.81 -1.06
N PRO A 75 -0.88 -3.09 -1.44
CA PRO A 75 -1.86 -2.04 -1.72
C PRO A 75 -2.31 -1.36 -0.42
N THR A 76 -2.70 -0.08 -0.52
CA THR A 76 -3.53 0.54 0.52
C THR A 76 -4.97 0.02 0.42
N LEU A 77 -5.73 0.11 1.50
CA LEU A 77 -7.18 -0.18 1.46
C LEU A 77 -7.91 0.72 0.46
N TYR A 78 -7.43 1.95 0.26
CA TYR A 78 -7.98 2.85 -0.74
C TYR A 78 -7.80 2.29 -2.16
N PHE A 79 -6.62 1.76 -2.50
CA PHE A 79 -6.39 1.16 -3.82
C PHE A 79 -7.25 -0.09 -4.04
N THR A 80 -7.47 -0.92 -3.01
CA THR A 80 -8.32 -2.11 -3.15
C THR A 80 -9.78 -1.76 -3.45
N TRP A 81 -10.28 -0.58 -3.07
CA TRP A 81 -11.60 -0.10 -3.47
C TRP A 81 -11.68 0.35 -4.93
N ILE A 82 -10.58 0.86 -5.50
CA ILE A 82 -10.50 1.24 -6.92
C ILE A 82 -10.52 -0.02 -7.81
N ALA A 83 -9.88 -1.10 -7.34
CA ALA A 83 -9.69 -2.33 -8.10
C ALA A 83 -10.05 -3.59 -7.27
N PRO A 84 -11.31 -3.75 -6.85
CA PRO A 84 -11.72 -4.76 -5.86
C PRO A 84 -11.60 -6.20 -6.38
N SER A 85 -11.72 -6.41 -7.69
CA SER A 85 -11.64 -7.74 -8.30
C SER A 85 -10.22 -8.26 -8.52
N VAL A 86 -9.19 -7.46 -8.21
CA VAL A 86 -7.82 -7.79 -8.58
C VAL A 86 -7.06 -8.48 -7.44
N PHE A 87 -7.58 -8.42 -6.22
CA PHE A 87 -6.99 -9.11 -5.07
C PHE A 87 -7.85 -10.31 -4.66
N PRO A 88 -7.24 -11.43 -4.25
CA PRO A 88 -7.96 -12.48 -3.56
C PRO A 88 -8.66 -11.91 -2.32
N MET A 89 -9.91 -12.31 -2.11
CA MET A 89 -10.71 -11.90 -0.95
C MET A 89 -10.96 -13.08 -0.03
N LEU A 90 -10.85 -12.84 1.26
CA LEU A 90 -11.29 -13.75 2.31
C LEU A 90 -12.56 -13.20 2.92
N VAL A 91 -13.62 -14.00 2.93
CA VAL A 91 -14.87 -13.69 3.62
C VAL A 91 -14.74 -14.23 5.04
N VAL A 92 -14.97 -13.38 6.02
CA VAL A 92 -14.88 -13.70 7.46
C VAL A 92 -16.23 -13.53 8.12
N HIS A 93 -16.41 -14.15 9.28
CA HIS A 93 -17.61 -13.90 10.10
C HIS A 93 -17.64 -12.46 10.62
N GLU A 94 -18.83 -11.88 10.77
CA GLU A 94 -18.99 -10.49 11.22
C GLU A 94 -18.36 -10.23 12.58
N GLU A 95 -18.43 -11.19 13.51
CA GLU A 95 -17.81 -11.09 14.84
C GLU A 95 -16.28 -10.92 14.77
N VAL A 96 -15.66 -11.42 13.70
CA VAL A 96 -14.20 -11.34 13.48
C VAL A 96 -13.80 -9.94 13.01
N LEU A 97 -14.67 -9.24 12.30
CA LEU A 97 -14.42 -7.88 11.80
C LEU A 97 -14.04 -6.93 12.93
N HIS A 98 -14.74 -7.02 14.08
CA HIS A 98 -14.45 -6.19 15.24
C HIS A 98 -12.99 -6.29 15.71
N TYR A 99 -12.40 -7.49 15.63
CA TYR A 99 -10.99 -7.71 16.00
C TYR A 99 -10.03 -7.24 14.90
N LEU A 100 -10.35 -7.50 13.63
CA LEU A 100 -9.52 -7.13 12.48
C LEU A 100 -9.38 -5.61 12.32
N GLU A 101 -10.47 -4.86 12.48
CA GLU A 101 -10.45 -3.39 12.42
C GLU A 101 -9.59 -2.78 13.54
N ASN A 102 -9.47 -3.50 14.65
CA ASN A 102 -8.56 -3.16 15.75
C ASN A 102 -7.11 -3.62 15.52
N GLY A 103 -6.81 -4.19 14.35
CA GLY A 103 -5.48 -4.61 13.93
C GLY A 103 -5.01 -5.94 14.52
N ALA A 104 -5.94 -6.81 14.94
CA ALA A 104 -5.63 -8.20 15.24
C ALA A 104 -5.33 -8.99 13.96
N ASP A 105 -4.59 -10.09 14.10
CA ASP A 105 -4.34 -11.01 13.00
C ASP A 105 -5.57 -11.90 12.74
N LEU A 106 -5.78 -12.28 11.48
CA LEU A 106 -6.84 -13.23 11.12
C LEU A 106 -6.42 -14.66 11.50
N MET A 107 -7.20 -15.30 12.37
CA MET A 107 -7.00 -16.68 12.80
C MET A 107 -7.86 -17.64 11.96
N LEU A 108 -7.40 -18.89 11.79
CA LEU A 108 -8.07 -19.88 10.92
C LEU A 108 -9.54 -20.17 11.27
N GLN A 109 -9.94 -19.99 12.53
CA GLN A 109 -11.30 -20.25 13.00
C GLN A 109 -12.27 -19.11 12.69
N GLY A 110 -11.78 -17.95 12.21
CA GLY A 110 -12.55 -16.74 11.94
C GLY A 110 -12.92 -16.55 10.48
#